data_AF-A0A7S2SUQ2-F1
#
_entry.id   AF-A0A7S2SUQ2-F1
#
_cell.length_a   1.000
_cell.length_b   1.000
_cell.length_c   1.000
_cell.angle_alpha   90.00
_cell.angle_beta   90.00
_cell.angle_gamma   90.00
#
_symmetry.space_group_name_H-M   'P 1'
#
loop_
_entity.id
_entity.type
_entity.pdbx_description
1 polymer ?
#
loop_
_entity_poly.entity_id
_entity_poly.type
_entity_poly.pdbx_seq_one_letter_code
_entity_poly.pdbx_strand_id
1 'polypeptide(L)'
;PVTRGEVASPSRYPQLPEEVMQGRNVLDPVTRGAYYLPVEEEERQEACFRWRADEARDAKWRLAWAPALTPKEVLAGLSEAHAAGGDATLFEFVLANHDMLGTRAAMFLSAAKLSAQFRKDAEEALRLRELLKAFIFAELRVNVGWKQVVLDAEVRVSKIVGNLAALQKEAAKLGASDVAGTWVLLKAAVCTWEDKYVAEEEAIAALQEKQMGRSDPSMRFDVGKKEKQLANTRNNMALWQQMAKTYGEVEPAMDKLLPELKFLDRAFYLPSSTEVRRYAATEFCPEHGMTEAELRRRLRHVLCAIQRLTPTNYLSLYYKVLDIVTSVSRGTEDDVEEMDYYARGQEDGTLYFETYDLPRTEASVFRDFTKKITDDDRSAVFNIGGKRSAPSDAPVLDWFHGTDDFEKEDGATPIRIDPDTVGGGFESFEVRQLRKKLERLEAEFDEKEGSGTLPSDLGKFVDELKETEG
;
A
#
# COMPACT_ATOMS: atom_id res chain seq x y z
N PRO A 1 -17.43 -58.56 14.15
CA PRO A 1 -16.16 -57.89 13.77
C PRO A 1 -16.14 -57.62 12.26
N VAL A 2 -16.54 -56.41 11.87
CA VAL A 2 -16.27 -55.86 10.54
C VAL A 2 -15.78 -54.44 10.79
N THR A 3 -14.48 -54.25 10.62
CA THR A 3 -13.80 -52.97 10.73
C THR A 3 -14.34 -52.05 9.63
N ARG A 4 -15.01 -50.96 10.02
CA ARG A 4 -15.32 -49.86 9.11
C ARG A 4 -14.00 -49.21 8.73
N GLY A 5 -13.55 -49.44 7.50
CA GLY A 5 -12.45 -48.70 6.91
C GLY A 5 -12.82 -47.23 6.81
N GLU A 6 -11.97 -46.36 7.36
CA GLU A 6 -12.01 -44.93 7.13
C GLU A 6 -11.76 -44.67 5.64
N VAL A 7 -12.82 -44.33 4.92
CA VAL A 7 -12.71 -43.81 3.56
C VAL A 7 -12.29 -42.34 3.71
N ALA A 8 -10.99 -42.07 3.62
CA ALA A 8 -10.48 -40.72 3.47
C ALA A 8 -11.15 -40.08 2.25
N SER A 9 -11.99 -39.07 2.48
CA SER A 9 -12.53 -38.26 1.38
C SER A 9 -11.34 -37.61 0.68
N PRO A 10 -11.10 -37.87 -0.63
CA PRO A 10 -10.08 -37.15 -1.35
C PRO A 10 -10.48 -35.67 -1.35
N SER A 11 -9.62 -34.82 -0.78
CA SER A 11 -9.86 -33.38 -0.81
C SER A 11 -10.01 -32.96 -2.27
N ARG A 12 -11.20 -32.51 -2.67
CA ARG A 12 -11.50 -32.08 -4.05
C ARG A 12 -10.70 -30.84 -4.50
N TYR A 13 -9.87 -30.29 -3.64
CA TYR A 13 -9.00 -29.17 -3.95
C TYR A 13 -7.59 -29.70 -4.28
N PRO A 14 -6.98 -29.25 -5.38
CA PRO A 14 -5.58 -29.53 -5.63
C PRO A 14 -4.77 -29.04 -4.43
N GLN A 15 -4.00 -29.93 -3.81
CA GLN A 15 -3.12 -29.56 -2.71
C GLN A 15 -2.07 -28.58 -3.26
N LEU A 16 -1.86 -27.50 -2.51
CA LEU A 16 -0.81 -26.53 -2.84
C LEU A 16 0.56 -27.21 -2.69
N PRO A 17 1.58 -26.76 -3.45
CA PRO A 17 2.95 -27.22 -3.23
C PRO A 17 3.38 -27.00 -1.77
N GLU A 18 4.19 -27.92 -1.24
CA GLU A 18 4.59 -27.92 0.16
C GLU A 18 5.33 -26.61 0.53
N GLU A 19 6.18 -26.12 -0.37
CA GLU A 19 6.95 -24.88 -0.20
C GLU A 19 6.05 -23.65 -0.11
N VAL A 20 4.92 -23.66 -0.84
CA VAL A 20 3.91 -22.61 -0.78
C VAL A 20 3.13 -22.69 0.52
N MET A 21 2.80 -23.90 0.97
CA MET A 21 2.14 -24.11 2.27
C MET A 21 3.02 -23.71 3.46
N GLN A 22 4.33 -23.90 3.34
CA GLN A 22 5.33 -23.50 4.33
C GLN A 22 5.65 -22.00 4.30
N GLY A 23 5.09 -21.24 3.35
CA GLY A 23 5.35 -19.81 3.19
C GLY A 23 6.77 -19.50 2.71
N ARG A 24 7.45 -20.47 2.06
CA ARG A 24 8.79 -20.27 1.47
C ARG A 24 8.72 -19.71 0.05
N ASN A 25 7.69 -20.11 -0.70
CA ASN A 25 7.53 -19.74 -2.09
C ASN A 25 6.12 -19.21 -2.37
N VAL A 26 6.02 -18.32 -3.36
CA VAL A 26 4.77 -17.84 -3.92
C VAL A 26 4.26 -18.84 -4.96
N LEU A 27 2.94 -19.01 -5.04
CA LEU A 27 2.31 -19.82 -6.07
C LEU A 27 2.47 -19.16 -7.44
N ASP A 28 3.07 -19.88 -8.38
CA ASP A 28 3.11 -19.48 -9.79
C ASP A 28 1.70 -19.61 -10.39
N PRO A 29 1.11 -18.51 -10.90
CA PRO A 29 -0.23 -18.53 -11.45
C PRO A 29 -0.36 -19.38 -12.74
N VAL A 30 0.73 -19.62 -13.47
CA VAL A 30 0.73 -20.38 -14.73
C VAL A 30 0.90 -21.87 -14.45
N THR A 31 1.98 -22.24 -13.76
CA THR A 31 2.31 -23.66 -13.52
C THR A 31 1.50 -24.24 -12.36
N ARG A 32 0.91 -23.40 -11.49
CA ARG A 32 0.31 -23.78 -10.20
C ARG A 32 1.31 -24.47 -9.27
N GLY A 33 2.61 -24.32 -9.54
CA GLY A 33 3.71 -24.80 -8.71
C GLY A 33 4.30 -23.69 -7.83
N ALA A 34 5.34 -24.03 -7.08
CA ALA A 34 6.15 -23.03 -6.38
C ALA A 34 6.97 -22.22 -7.40
N TYR A 35 6.95 -20.89 -7.27
CA TYR A 35 7.79 -20.01 -8.08
C TYR A 35 9.20 -19.95 -7.49
N TYR A 36 10.21 -20.16 -8.32
CA TYR A 36 11.62 -20.02 -7.93
C TYR A 36 12.22 -18.82 -8.63
N LEU A 37 12.83 -17.92 -7.86
CA LEU A 37 13.58 -16.83 -8.43
C LEU A 37 14.86 -17.36 -9.11
N PRO A 38 15.26 -16.76 -10.24
CA PRO A 38 16.57 -17.00 -10.82
C PRO A 38 17.69 -16.75 -9.80
N VAL A 39 18.75 -17.55 -9.87
CA VAL A 39 19.93 -17.42 -8.98
C VAL A 39 20.78 -16.23 -9.38
N GLU A 40 20.94 -16.00 -10.68
CA GLU A 40 21.72 -14.90 -11.22
C GLU A 40 20.98 -13.57 -11.05
N GLU A 41 21.68 -12.55 -10.56
CA GLU A 41 21.06 -11.28 -10.18
C GLU A 41 20.48 -10.52 -11.38
N GLU A 42 21.07 -10.64 -12.57
CA GLU A 42 20.56 -10.00 -13.78
C GLU A 42 19.21 -10.59 -14.21
N GLU A 43 19.12 -11.91 -14.29
CA GLU A 43 17.87 -12.63 -14.59
C GLU A 43 16.81 -12.40 -13.50
N ARG A 44 17.26 -12.26 -12.25
CA ARG A 44 16.38 -11.97 -11.12
C ARG A 44 15.82 -10.56 -11.19
N GLN A 45 16.64 -9.56 -11.50
CA GLN A 45 16.18 -8.20 -11.75
C GLN A 45 15.18 -8.16 -12.91
N GLU A 46 15.47 -8.86 -14.01
CA GLU A 46 14.53 -8.96 -15.12
C GLU A 46 13.21 -9.58 -14.67
N ALA A 47 13.26 -10.67 -13.89
CA ALA A 47 12.07 -11.36 -13.40
C ALA A 47 11.23 -10.52 -12.42
N CYS A 48 11.86 -9.66 -11.62
CA CYS A 48 11.22 -8.81 -10.61
C CYS A 48 10.78 -7.44 -11.15
N PHE A 49 11.50 -6.92 -12.14
CA PHE A 49 11.34 -5.58 -12.72
C PHE A 49 11.09 -5.66 -14.23
N ARG A 50 10.24 -6.60 -14.65
CA ARG A 50 9.90 -6.90 -16.07
C ARG A 50 9.39 -5.70 -16.86
N TRP A 51 8.96 -4.65 -16.16
CA TRP A 51 8.46 -3.41 -16.73
C TRP A 51 9.56 -2.47 -17.21
N ARG A 52 10.84 -2.74 -16.94
CA ARG A 52 11.93 -2.01 -17.62
C ARG A 52 11.67 -2.09 -19.12
N ALA A 53 11.68 -0.92 -19.76
CA ALA A 53 11.13 -0.75 -21.09
C ALA A 53 11.89 -1.65 -22.08
N ASP A 54 11.15 -2.55 -22.72
CA ASP A 54 11.60 -3.19 -23.94
C ASP A 54 11.00 -2.35 -25.07
N GLU A 55 11.85 -1.60 -25.76
CA GLU A 55 11.45 -0.71 -26.84
C GLU A 55 10.68 -1.45 -27.94
N ALA A 56 11.01 -2.72 -28.21
CA ALA A 56 10.33 -3.51 -29.22
C ALA A 56 8.92 -3.93 -28.76
N ARG A 57 8.78 -4.31 -27.49
CA ARG A 57 7.48 -4.64 -26.88
C ARG A 57 6.58 -3.40 -26.84
N ASP A 58 7.12 -2.29 -26.37
CA ASP A 58 6.38 -1.04 -26.24
C ASP A 58 5.96 -0.53 -27.62
N ALA A 59 6.85 -0.54 -28.62
CA ALA A 59 6.51 -0.13 -29.99
C ALA A 59 5.36 -0.96 -30.60
N LYS A 60 5.20 -2.22 -30.18
CA LYS A 60 4.17 -3.11 -30.69
C LYS A 60 2.84 -3.01 -29.95
N TRP A 61 2.87 -2.96 -28.62
CA TRP A 61 1.68 -3.18 -27.79
C TRP A 61 1.29 -1.99 -26.90
N ARG A 62 2.15 -0.98 -26.77
CA ARG A 62 1.85 0.18 -25.93
C ARG A 62 0.68 0.95 -26.54
N LEU A 63 -0.36 1.16 -25.75
CA LEU A 63 -1.44 2.07 -26.12
C LEU A 63 -0.95 3.52 -26.02
N ALA A 64 -1.46 4.36 -26.92
CA ALA A 64 -1.31 5.81 -26.79
C ALA A 64 -2.22 6.29 -25.67
N TRP A 65 -1.71 6.28 -24.44
CA TRP A 65 -2.42 6.75 -23.26
C TRP A 65 -2.58 8.27 -23.35
N ALA A 66 -3.73 8.70 -23.86
CA ALA A 66 -4.14 10.09 -23.93
C ALA A 66 -5.43 10.27 -23.15
N PRO A 67 -5.76 11.50 -22.71
CA PRO A 67 -7.04 11.78 -22.08
C PRO A 67 -8.22 11.29 -22.92
N ALA A 68 -8.13 11.33 -24.26
CA ALA A 68 -9.20 10.88 -25.15
C ALA A 68 -9.37 9.35 -25.26
N LEU A 69 -8.44 8.55 -24.71
CA LEU A 69 -8.50 7.09 -24.81
C LEU A 69 -9.75 6.57 -24.11
N THR A 70 -10.54 5.80 -24.84
CA THR A 70 -11.79 5.23 -24.36
C THR A 70 -11.59 3.84 -23.76
N PRO A 71 -12.46 3.43 -22.82
CA PRO A 71 -12.43 2.07 -22.32
C PRO A 71 -12.62 1.00 -23.44
N LYS A 72 -13.35 1.33 -24.51
CA LYS A 72 -13.52 0.44 -25.68
C LYS A 72 -12.21 0.16 -26.40
N GLU A 73 -11.33 1.15 -26.54
CA GLU A 73 -10.02 0.97 -27.17
C GLU A 73 -9.13 0.07 -26.30
N VAL A 74 -9.23 0.16 -24.97
CA VAL A 74 -8.55 -0.77 -24.07
C VAL A 74 -9.07 -2.21 -24.22
N LEU A 75 -10.40 -2.44 -24.37
CA LEU A 75 -10.92 -3.78 -24.70
C LEU A 75 -10.41 -4.28 -26.03
N ALA A 76 -10.38 -3.40 -27.03
CA ALA A 76 -9.96 -3.76 -28.38
C ALA A 76 -8.51 -4.25 -28.33
N GLY A 77 -7.62 -3.50 -27.68
CA GLY A 77 -6.21 -3.90 -27.51
C GLY A 77 -6.06 -5.23 -26.75
N LEU A 78 -6.76 -5.41 -25.63
CA LEU A 78 -6.74 -6.68 -24.87
C LEU A 78 -7.26 -7.85 -25.70
N SER A 79 -8.36 -7.65 -26.43
CA SER A 79 -8.98 -8.68 -27.26
C SER A 79 -8.10 -9.04 -28.45
N GLU A 80 -7.49 -8.05 -29.10
CA GLU A 80 -6.58 -8.22 -30.23
C GLU A 80 -5.32 -8.98 -29.80
N ALA A 81 -4.70 -8.58 -28.69
CA ALA A 81 -3.52 -9.27 -28.16
C ALA A 81 -3.83 -10.74 -27.81
N HIS A 82 -4.98 -10.99 -27.18
CA HIS A 82 -5.43 -12.35 -26.87
C HIS A 82 -5.75 -13.16 -28.14
N ALA A 83 -6.34 -12.54 -29.17
CA ALA A 83 -6.63 -13.23 -30.44
C ALA A 83 -5.37 -13.53 -31.26
N ALA A 84 -4.35 -12.67 -31.21
CA ALA A 84 -3.14 -12.80 -32.01
C ALA A 84 -2.23 -13.96 -31.58
N GLY A 85 -2.22 -14.31 -30.29
CA GLY A 85 -1.36 -15.39 -29.79
C GLY A 85 -1.69 -15.88 -28.39
N GLY A 86 -2.96 -15.77 -27.97
CA GLY A 86 -3.44 -16.24 -26.68
C GLY A 86 -2.78 -15.55 -25.48
N ASP A 87 -2.64 -16.30 -24.39
CA ASP A 87 -2.12 -15.82 -23.10
C ASP A 87 -0.69 -15.26 -23.20
N ALA A 88 0.15 -15.78 -24.09
CA ALA A 88 1.53 -15.31 -24.24
C ALA A 88 1.59 -13.90 -24.82
N THR A 89 0.75 -13.61 -25.83
CA THR A 89 0.71 -12.29 -26.44
C THR A 89 -0.06 -11.29 -25.58
N LEU A 90 -1.11 -11.74 -24.90
CA LEU A 90 -1.79 -10.94 -23.89
C LEU A 90 -0.84 -10.54 -22.75
N PHE A 91 0.04 -11.45 -22.32
CA PHE A 91 1.05 -11.13 -21.31
C PHE A 91 1.97 -9.99 -21.75
N GLU A 92 2.47 -10.01 -22.99
CA GLU A 92 3.29 -8.91 -23.53
C GLU A 92 2.53 -7.59 -23.59
N PHE A 93 1.24 -7.63 -23.97
CA PHE A 93 0.38 -6.45 -23.97
C PHE A 93 0.16 -5.88 -22.55
N VAL A 94 -0.13 -6.75 -21.59
CA VAL A 94 -0.32 -6.37 -20.18
C VAL A 94 0.97 -5.78 -19.63
N LEU A 95 2.12 -6.37 -19.96
CA LEU A 95 3.43 -5.88 -19.52
C LEU A 95 3.77 -4.51 -20.10
N ALA A 96 3.49 -4.30 -21.40
CA ALA A 96 3.69 -3.02 -22.09
C ALA A 96 2.84 -1.88 -21.49
N ASN A 97 1.69 -2.19 -20.90
CA ASN A 97 0.73 -1.20 -20.40
C ASN A 97 0.50 -1.31 -18.88
N HIS A 98 1.38 -1.99 -18.15
CA HIS A 98 1.12 -2.39 -16.77
C HIS A 98 0.91 -1.19 -15.82
N ASP A 99 1.64 -0.10 -16.03
CA ASP A 99 1.55 1.16 -15.28
C ASP A 99 0.20 1.86 -15.38
N MET A 100 -0.55 1.63 -16.46
CA MET A 100 -1.83 2.29 -16.71
C MET A 100 -3.03 1.35 -16.57
N LEU A 101 -2.85 0.05 -16.84
CA LEU A 101 -3.90 -0.95 -16.71
C LEU A 101 -4.22 -1.26 -15.24
N GLY A 102 -3.23 -1.72 -14.47
CA GLY A 102 -3.35 -2.16 -13.08
C GLY A 102 -4.71 -2.81 -12.73
N THR A 103 -5.26 -2.40 -11.58
CA THR A 103 -6.59 -2.86 -11.13
C THR A 103 -7.75 -2.24 -11.93
N ARG A 104 -7.51 -1.12 -12.63
CA ARG A 104 -8.50 -0.42 -13.46
C ARG A 104 -9.00 -1.32 -14.59
N ALA A 105 -8.09 -2.02 -15.28
CA ALA A 105 -8.44 -2.93 -16.36
C ALA A 105 -9.30 -4.11 -15.88
N ALA A 106 -9.05 -4.65 -14.68
CA ALA A 106 -9.88 -5.71 -14.10
C ALA A 106 -11.30 -5.22 -13.75
N MET A 107 -11.42 -4.03 -13.14
CA MET A 107 -12.72 -3.41 -12.85
C MET A 107 -13.50 -3.16 -14.13
N PHE A 108 -12.81 -2.64 -15.14
CA PHE A 108 -13.36 -2.35 -16.44
C PHE A 108 -13.86 -3.60 -17.19
N LEU A 109 -13.04 -4.64 -17.29
CA LEU A 109 -13.44 -5.93 -17.88
C LEU A 109 -14.63 -6.55 -17.11
N SER A 110 -14.66 -6.39 -15.79
CA SER A 110 -15.77 -6.84 -14.95
C SER A 110 -17.06 -6.08 -15.26
N ALA A 111 -16.99 -4.76 -15.39
CA ALA A 111 -18.12 -3.91 -15.70
C ALA A 111 -18.64 -4.16 -17.13
N ALA A 112 -17.76 -4.25 -18.14
CA ALA A 112 -18.13 -4.59 -19.51
C ALA A 112 -18.85 -5.96 -19.59
N LYS A 113 -18.34 -6.95 -18.84
CA LYS A 113 -18.99 -8.26 -18.71
C LYS A 113 -20.39 -8.13 -18.10
N LEU A 114 -20.55 -7.36 -17.01
CA LEU A 114 -21.85 -7.14 -16.37
C LEU A 114 -22.83 -6.44 -17.32
N SER A 115 -22.38 -5.45 -18.09
CA SER A 115 -23.19 -4.77 -19.10
C SER A 115 -23.60 -5.72 -20.25
N ALA A 116 -22.75 -6.67 -20.66
CA ALA A 116 -23.13 -7.73 -21.61
C ALA A 116 -24.19 -8.67 -21.02
N GLN A 117 -24.04 -9.08 -19.76
CA GLN A 117 -25.01 -9.90 -19.04
C GLN A 117 -26.36 -9.20 -18.90
N PHE A 118 -26.36 -7.89 -18.60
CA PHE A 118 -27.57 -7.08 -18.52
C PHE A 118 -28.31 -7.02 -19.87
N ARG A 119 -27.57 -6.88 -20.97
CA ARG A 119 -28.11 -6.95 -22.35
C ARG A 119 -28.53 -8.36 -22.77
N LYS A 120 -28.38 -9.37 -21.91
CA LYS A 120 -28.65 -10.79 -22.18
C LYS A 120 -27.81 -11.36 -23.33
N ASP A 121 -26.65 -10.78 -23.58
CA ASP A 121 -25.68 -11.29 -24.54
C ASP A 121 -24.76 -12.31 -23.86
N ALA A 122 -25.16 -13.58 -23.94
CA ALA A 122 -24.45 -14.67 -23.27
C ALA A 122 -23.09 -14.98 -23.89
N GLU A 123 -22.95 -14.78 -25.21
CA GLU A 123 -21.71 -15.06 -25.93
C GLU A 123 -20.64 -14.03 -25.58
N GLU A 124 -21.01 -12.74 -25.63
CA GLU A 124 -20.10 -11.65 -25.26
C GLU A 124 -19.73 -11.71 -23.78
N ALA A 125 -20.67 -12.04 -22.90
CA ALA A 125 -20.39 -12.21 -21.47
C ALA A 125 -19.41 -13.35 -21.19
N LEU A 126 -19.47 -14.44 -21.97
CA LEU A 126 -18.56 -15.57 -21.85
C LEU A 126 -17.16 -15.20 -22.36
N ARG A 127 -17.08 -14.55 -23.52
CA ARG A 127 -15.83 -14.01 -24.08
C ARG A 127 -15.12 -13.06 -23.11
N LEU A 128 -15.85 -12.10 -22.54
CA LEU A 128 -15.31 -11.14 -21.57
C LEU A 128 -14.89 -11.80 -20.27
N ARG A 129 -15.58 -12.87 -19.84
CA ARG A 129 -15.16 -13.67 -18.68
C ARG A 129 -13.84 -14.38 -18.92
N GLU A 130 -13.65 -14.96 -20.10
CA GLU A 130 -12.39 -15.62 -20.48
C GLU A 130 -11.25 -14.61 -20.56
N LEU A 131 -11.50 -13.46 -21.20
CA LEU A 131 -10.53 -12.37 -21.30
C LEU A 131 -10.15 -11.80 -19.92
N LEU A 132 -11.13 -11.58 -19.02
CA LEU A 132 -10.88 -11.17 -17.64
C LEU A 132 -10.01 -12.17 -16.90
N LYS A 133 -10.29 -13.47 -17.06
CA LYS A 133 -9.50 -14.53 -16.45
C LYS A 133 -8.06 -14.49 -16.97
N ALA A 134 -7.88 -14.44 -18.29
CA ALA A 134 -6.57 -14.39 -18.93
C ALA A 134 -5.77 -13.14 -18.51
N PHE A 135 -6.44 -11.97 -18.43
CA PHE A 135 -5.85 -10.73 -17.92
C PHE A 135 -5.36 -10.88 -16.47
N ILE A 136 -6.18 -11.43 -15.57
CA ILE A 136 -5.78 -11.66 -14.17
C ILE A 136 -4.56 -12.58 -14.09
N PHE A 137 -4.51 -13.66 -14.88
CA PHE A 137 -3.35 -14.56 -14.92
C PHE A 137 -2.09 -13.85 -15.43
N ALA A 138 -2.21 -13.06 -16.51
CA ALA A 138 -1.11 -12.27 -17.05
C ALA A 138 -0.57 -11.29 -16.00
N GLU A 139 -1.45 -10.56 -15.33
CA GLU A 139 -1.07 -9.58 -14.31
C GLU A 139 -0.43 -10.21 -13.07
N LEU A 140 -0.95 -11.36 -12.62
CA LEU A 140 -0.32 -12.13 -11.54
C LEU A 140 1.07 -12.61 -11.94
N ARG A 141 1.26 -13.02 -13.20
CA ARG A 141 2.55 -13.46 -13.75
C ARG A 141 3.55 -12.31 -13.83
N VAL A 142 3.12 -11.08 -14.15
CA VAL A 142 4.01 -9.91 -14.14
C VAL A 142 4.62 -9.70 -12.75
N ASN A 143 3.83 -9.91 -11.70
CA ASN A 143 4.18 -9.56 -10.33
C ASN A 143 4.73 -10.73 -9.48
N VAL A 144 4.79 -11.94 -10.01
CA VAL A 144 5.16 -13.13 -9.22
C VAL A 144 6.59 -13.04 -8.67
N GLY A 145 7.55 -12.57 -9.48
CA GLY A 145 8.94 -12.39 -9.05
C GLY A 145 9.08 -11.32 -7.97
N TRP A 146 8.35 -10.23 -8.11
CA TRP A 146 8.29 -9.17 -7.10
C TRP A 146 7.74 -9.67 -5.77
N LYS A 147 6.62 -10.41 -5.80
CA LYS A 147 6.05 -11.03 -4.59
C LYS A 147 7.03 -11.96 -3.89
N GLN A 148 7.77 -12.78 -4.65
CA GLN A 148 8.74 -13.69 -4.07
C GLN A 148 9.89 -12.93 -3.40
N VAL A 149 10.41 -11.87 -4.02
CA VAL A 149 11.47 -11.04 -3.43
C VAL A 149 11.03 -10.39 -2.12
N VAL A 150 9.79 -9.91 -2.05
CA VAL A 150 9.22 -9.34 -0.82
C VAL A 150 9.02 -10.42 0.25
N LEU A 151 8.53 -11.62 -0.12
CA LEU A 151 8.43 -12.76 0.80
C LEU A 151 9.81 -13.19 1.34
N ASP A 152 10.83 -13.25 0.49
CA ASP A 152 12.20 -13.54 0.91
C ASP A 152 12.72 -12.48 1.89
N ALA A 153 12.39 -11.21 1.65
CA ALA A 153 12.73 -10.12 2.55
C ALA A 153 12.02 -10.27 3.90
N GLU A 154 10.74 -10.65 3.94
CA GLU A 154 9.99 -10.92 5.18
C GLU A 154 10.68 -12.01 6.01
N VAL A 155 11.04 -13.13 5.37
CA VAL A 155 11.70 -14.28 6.02
C VAL A 155 13.11 -13.93 6.51
N ARG A 156 13.83 -13.04 5.82
CA ARG A 156 15.16 -12.57 6.26
C ARG A 156 15.05 -11.61 7.42
N VAL A 157 14.25 -10.56 7.28
CA VAL A 157 14.14 -9.49 8.27
C VAL A 157 13.51 -10.01 9.56
N SER A 158 12.57 -10.96 9.50
CA SER A 158 11.94 -11.56 10.68
C SER A 158 12.94 -12.15 11.68
N LYS A 159 14.06 -12.70 11.20
CA LYS A 159 15.11 -13.32 12.03
C LYS A 159 16.01 -12.31 12.73
N ILE A 160 15.97 -11.05 12.31
CA ILE A 160 16.89 -9.99 12.76
C ILE A 160 16.15 -8.75 13.26
N VAL A 161 14.84 -8.83 13.47
CA VAL A 161 14.03 -7.72 14.01
C VAL A 161 14.65 -7.25 15.34
N GLY A 162 14.90 -5.95 15.43
CA GLY A 162 15.54 -5.33 16.59
C GLY A 162 17.06 -5.48 16.68
N ASN A 163 17.70 -6.21 15.77
CA ASN A 163 19.16 -6.28 15.70
C ASN A 163 19.70 -5.43 14.52
N LEU A 164 19.98 -4.16 14.83
CA LEU A 164 20.45 -3.17 13.84
C LEU A 164 21.79 -3.55 13.20
N ALA A 165 22.72 -4.12 13.98
CA ALA A 165 24.03 -4.53 13.48
C ALA A 165 23.91 -5.72 12.51
N ALA A 166 23.02 -6.66 12.80
CA ALA A 166 22.71 -7.77 11.88
C ALA A 166 22.07 -7.24 10.60
N LEU A 167 21.14 -6.29 10.70
CA LEU A 167 20.51 -5.64 9.53
C LEU A 167 21.55 -4.97 8.63
N GLN A 168 22.47 -4.18 9.19
CA GLN A 168 23.53 -3.53 8.40
C GLN A 168 24.42 -4.55 7.66
N LYS A 169 24.85 -5.59 8.37
CA LYS A 169 25.70 -6.65 7.81
C LYS A 169 25.00 -7.43 6.70
N GLU A 170 23.71 -7.68 6.86
CA GLU A 170 22.91 -8.39 5.87
C GLU A 170 22.66 -7.50 4.65
N ALA A 171 22.21 -6.26 4.86
CA ALA A 171 21.92 -5.29 3.81
C ALA A 171 23.11 -5.06 2.87
N ALA A 172 24.33 -4.98 3.41
CA ALA A 172 25.55 -4.78 2.61
C ALA A 172 25.82 -5.91 1.60
N LYS A 173 25.27 -7.12 1.81
CA LYS A 173 25.49 -8.29 0.96
C LYS A 173 24.40 -8.52 -0.08
N LEU A 174 23.28 -7.82 0.03
CA LEU A 174 22.11 -8.06 -0.81
C LEU A 174 22.37 -7.67 -2.27
N GLY A 175 21.77 -8.44 -3.19
CA GLY A 175 21.60 -8.04 -4.59
C GLY A 175 20.59 -6.91 -4.73
N ALA A 176 20.53 -6.24 -5.88
CA ALA A 176 19.62 -5.10 -6.07
C ALA A 176 18.14 -5.48 -5.91
N SER A 177 17.77 -6.68 -6.37
CA SER A 177 16.42 -7.22 -6.23
C SER A 177 16.05 -7.38 -4.75
N ASP A 178 16.94 -8.00 -3.96
CA ASP A 178 16.75 -8.15 -2.52
C ASP A 178 16.72 -6.81 -1.78
N VAL A 179 17.56 -5.87 -2.19
CA VAL A 179 17.60 -4.52 -1.64
C VAL A 179 16.24 -3.83 -1.82
N ALA A 180 15.64 -3.94 -3.01
CA ALA A 180 14.33 -3.37 -3.28
C ALA A 180 13.24 -4.04 -2.44
N GLY A 181 13.25 -5.38 -2.32
CA GLY A 181 12.30 -6.11 -1.48
C GLY A 181 12.38 -5.72 -0.01
N THR A 182 13.60 -5.62 0.53
CA THR A 182 13.83 -5.21 1.92
C THR A 182 13.43 -3.75 2.14
N TRP A 183 13.68 -2.86 1.18
CA TRP A 183 13.21 -1.47 1.26
C TRP A 183 11.68 -1.40 1.35
N VAL A 184 10.95 -2.12 0.49
CA VAL A 184 9.48 -2.13 0.49
C VAL A 184 8.93 -2.65 1.81
N LEU A 185 9.50 -3.74 2.31
CA LEU A 185 9.12 -4.32 3.59
C LEU A 185 9.29 -3.30 4.74
N LEU A 186 10.47 -2.68 4.85
CA LEU A 186 10.76 -1.74 5.93
C LEU A 186 9.87 -0.50 5.85
N LYS A 187 9.65 0.06 4.65
CA LYS A 187 8.76 1.21 4.47
C LYS A 187 7.30 0.85 4.72
N ALA A 188 6.85 -0.34 4.30
CA ALA A 188 5.51 -0.82 4.61
C ALA A 188 5.27 -0.96 6.10
N ALA A 189 6.22 -1.57 6.83
CA ALA A 189 6.14 -1.68 8.28
C ALA A 189 6.05 -0.30 8.95
N VAL A 190 6.91 0.66 8.57
CA VAL A 190 6.85 2.04 9.09
C VAL A 190 5.48 2.66 8.83
N CYS A 191 4.98 2.63 7.60
CA CYS A 191 3.70 3.23 7.25
C CYS A 191 2.54 2.59 8.02
N THR A 192 2.52 1.26 8.16
CA THR A 192 1.48 0.55 8.91
C THR A 192 1.47 0.93 10.39
N TRP A 193 2.65 1.03 11.02
CA TRP A 193 2.74 1.38 12.43
C TRP A 193 2.43 2.86 12.70
N GLU A 194 2.76 3.75 11.77
CA GLU A 194 2.34 5.16 11.82
C GLU A 194 0.81 5.30 11.71
N ASP A 195 0.18 4.63 10.75
CA ASP A 195 -1.29 4.67 10.61
C ASP A 195 -1.98 4.10 11.85
N LYS A 196 -1.46 2.99 12.40
CA LYS A 196 -1.97 2.41 13.65
C LYS A 196 -1.82 3.36 14.83
N TYR A 197 -0.69 4.06 14.93
CA TYR A 197 -0.44 5.04 15.99
C TYR A 197 -1.47 6.17 15.95
N VAL A 198 -1.68 6.78 14.77
CA VAL A 198 -2.67 7.84 14.57
C VAL A 198 -4.08 7.35 14.90
N ALA A 199 -4.47 6.17 14.40
CA ALA A 199 -5.80 5.61 14.67
C ALA A 199 -6.05 5.33 16.16
N GLU A 200 -5.01 4.94 16.90
CA GLU A 200 -5.11 4.72 18.35
C GLU A 200 -5.18 6.04 19.13
N GLU A 201 -4.44 7.08 18.72
CA GLU A 201 -4.56 8.43 19.30
C GLU A 201 -5.98 8.99 19.10
N GLU A 202 -6.52 8.91 17.88
CA GLU A 202 -7.88 9.34 17.57
C GLU A 202 -8.93 8.54 18.37
N ALA A 203 -8.74 7.24 18.53
CA ALA A 203 -9.62 6.40 19.32
C ALA A 203 -9.61 6.79 20.81
N ILE A 204 -8.44 7.12 21.37
CA ILE A 204 -8.32 7.59 22.75
C ILE A 204 -9.00 8.95 22.91
N ALA A 205 -8.75 9.89 22.01
CA ALA A 205 -9.39 11.22 22.03
C ALA A 205 -10.93 11.09 21.98
N ALA A 206 -11.45 10.25 21.08
CA ALA A 206 -12.89 10.00 20.96
C ALA A 206 -13.49 9.32 22.21
N LEU A 207 -12.73 8.48 22.92
CA LEU A 207 -13.17 7.88 24.18
C LEU A 207 -13.17 8.90 25.32
N GLN A 208 -12.16 9.77 25.39
CA GLN A 208 -12.08 10.85 26.37
C GLN A 208 -13.22 11.86 26.20
N GLU A 209 -13.54 12.24 24.95
CA GLU A 209 -14.67 13.12 24.64
C GLU A 209 -16.01 12.50 25.08
N LYS A 210 -16.23 11.21 24.78
CA LYS A 210 -17.43 10.47 25.23
C LYS A 210 -17.53 10.36 26.74
N GLN A 211 -16.41 10.31 27.43
CA GLN A 211 -16.35 10.26 28.90
C GLN A 211 -16.67 11.63 29.52
N MET A 212 -16.22 12.74 28.93
CA MET A 212 -16.56 14.09 29.38
C MET A 212 -18.02 14.47 29.08
N GLY A 213 -18.60 13.92 28.00
CA GLY A 213 -19.99 14.18 27.60
C GLY A 213 -21.07 13.41 28.37
N ARG A 214 -20.72 12.56 29.35
CA ARG A 214 -21.68 11.75 30.13
C ARG A 214 -21.60 12.03 31.62
N SER A 215 -22.76 12.24 32.24
CA SER A 215 -22.93 12.49 33.67
C SER A 215 -22.93 11.23 34.54
N ASP A 216 -22.77 10.04 33.97
CA ASP A 216 -22.79 8.76 34.70
C ASP A 216 -21.35 8.19 34.85
N PRO A 217 -20.73 8.33 36.03
CA PRO A 217 -19.36 7.89 36.29
C PRO A 217 -19.19 6.35 36.35
N SER A 218 -20.28 5.57 36.23
CA SER A 218 -20.24 4.10 36.25
C SER A 218 -19.85 3.47 34.90
N MET A 219 -20.02 4.16 33.78
CA MET A 219 -19.53 3.72 32.47
C MET A 219 -18.08 4.17 32.28
N ARG A 220 -17.13 3.50 32.95
CA ARG A 220 -15.71 3.70 32.67
C ARG A 220 -15.38 3.06 31.33
N PHE A 221 -15.15 3.88 30.32
CA PHE A 221 -14.45 3.44 29.13
C PHE A 221 -13.03 3.03 29.52
N ASP A 222 -12.53 1.92 28.96
CA ASP A 222 -11.22 1.36 29.29
C ASP A 222 -10.09 2.15 28.58
N VAL A 223 -9.98 3.43 28.92
CA VAL A 223 -8.97 4.36 28.37
C VAL A 223 -7.57 3.86 28.74
N GLY A 224 -7.37 3.35 29.96
CA GLY A 224 -6.08 2.85 30.41
C GLY A 224 -5.56 1.64 29.62
N LYS A 225 -6.43 0.73 29.17
CA LYS A 225 -6.02 -0.35 28.24
C LYS A 225 -5.59 0.19 26.88
N LYS A 226 -6.30 1.20 26.37
CA LYS A 226 -5.97 1.85 25.09
C LYS A 226 -4.67 2.65 25.17
N GLU A 227 -4.39 3.33 26.29
CA GLU A 227 -3.11 4.01 26.52
C GLU A 227 -1.93 3.04 26.55
N LYS A 228 -2.08 1.86 27.18
CA LYS A 228 -1.06 0.80 27.13
C LYS A 228 -0.85 0.28 25.70
N GLN A 229 -1.93 0.11 24.95
CA GLN A 229 -1.87 -0.29 23.55
C GLN A 229 -1.09 0.76 22.73
N LEU A 230 -1.40 2.05 22.92
CA LEU A 230 -0.70 3.16 22.26
C LEU A 230 0.80 3.17 22.58
N ALA A 231 1.18 2.92 23.84
CA ALA A 231 2.59 2.83 24.23
C ALA A 231 3.32 1.69 23.49
N ASN A 232 2.67 0.53 23.34
CA ASN A 232 3.22 -0.59 22.57
C ASN A 232 3.33 -0.25 21.08
N THR A 233 2.31 0.38 20.50
CA THR A 233 2.31 0.84 19.11
C THR A 233 3.41 1.86 18.85
N ARG A 234 3.62 2.80 19.77
CA ARG A 234 4.72 3.78 19.71
C ARG A 234 6.09 3.12 19.73
N ASN A 235 6.30 2.12 20.59
CA ASN A 235 7.57 1.38 20.65
C ASN A 235 7.84 0.61 19.35
N ASN A 236 6.82 -0.04 18.79
CA ASN A 236 6.93 -0.73 17.51
C ASN A 236 7.22 0.25 16.36
N MET A 237 6.51 1.37 16.31
CA MET A 237 6.76 2.43 15.32
C MET A 237 8.20 2.92 15.38
N ALA A 238 8.72 3.23 16.58
CA ALA A 238 10.10 3.68 16.77
C ALA A 238 11.12 2.63 16.32
N LEU A 239 10.88 1.35 16.62
CA LEU A 239 11.73 0.24 16.18
C LEU A 239 11.82 0.16 14.66
N TRP A 240 10.68 0.17 13.96
CA TRP A 240 10.65 0.08 12.51
C TRP A 240 11.24 1.32 11.83
N GLN A 241 11.02 2.51 12.39
CA GLN A 241 11.67 3.74 11.94
C GLN A 241 13.19 3.67 12.08
N GLN A 242 13.68 3.15 13.21
CA GLN A 242 15.11 2.97 13.44
C GLN A 242 15.71 1.93 12.47
N MET A 243 15.02 0.82 12.23
CA MET A 243 15.46 -0.18 11.25
C MET A 243 15.48 0.38 9.83
N ALA A 244 14.43 1.10 9.42
CA ALA A 244 14.36 1.74 8.09
C ALA A 244 15.46 2.81 7.91
N LYS A 245 15.71 3.63 8.93
CA LYS A 245 16.81 4.60 8.93
C LYS A 245 18.17 3.92 8.83
N THR A 246 18.40 2.91 9.67
CA THR A 246 19.65 2.13 9.67
C THR A 246 19.91 1.51 8.29
N TYR A 247 18.87 1.00 7.64
CA TYR A 247 18.96 0.45 6.30
C TYR A 247 19.29 1.52 5.25
N GLY A 248 18.66 2.70 5.34
CA GLY A 248 18.94 3.85 4.47
C GLY A 248 20.35 4.44 4.61
N GLU A 249 21.06 4.14 5.72
CA GLU A 249 22.46 4.55 5.93
C GLU A 249 23.48 3.54 5.36
N VAL A 250 23.04 2.36 4.89
CA VAL A 250 23.92 1.36 4.30
C VAL A 250 24.20 1.70 2.83
N GLU A 251 25.27 2.45 2.58
CA GLU A 251 25.67 2.89 1.22
C GLU A 251 25.66 1.74 0.18
N PRO A 252 26.25 0.56 0.42
CA PRO A 252 26.26 -0.51 -0.58
C PRO A 252 24.86 -1.06 -0.94
N ALA A 253 23.89 -0.93 -0.04
CA ALA A 253 22.50 -1.30 -0.30
C ALA A 253 21.81 -0.18 -1.09
N MET A 254 21.94 1.06 -0.61
CA MET A 254 21.30 2.22 -1.24
C MET A 254 21.82 2.48 -2.67
N ASP A 255 23.11 2.24 -2.94
CA ASP A 255 23.67 2.37 -4.28
C ASP A 255 22.97 1.47 -5.30
N LYS A 256 22.64 0.24 -4.90
CA LYS A 256 21.97 -0.78 -5.73
C LYS A 256 20.46 -0.55 -5.86
N LEU A 257 19.88 0.32 -5.05
CA LEU A 257 18.45 0.59 -5.07
C LEU A 257 18.04 1.22 -6.42
N LEU A 258 16.87 0.83 -6.92
CA LEU A 258 16.32 1.37 -8.16
C LEU A 258 16.09 2.89 -8.06
N PRO A 259 16.28 3.66 -9.14
CA PRO A 259 16.06 5.10 -9.13
C PRO A 259 14.67 5.48 -8.61
N GLU A 260 13.62 4.83 -9.10
CA GLU A 260 12.25 5.10 -8.64
C GLU A 260 12.04 4.84 -7.14
N LEU A 261 12.75 3.88 -6.55
CA LEU A 261 12.69 3.63 -5.10
C LEU A 261 13.57 4.63 -4.31
N LYS A 262 14.70 5.08 -4.86
CA LYS A 262 15.49 6.19 -4.30
C LYS A 262 14.68 7.48 -4.26
N PHE A 263 13.93 7.77 -5.32
CA PHE A 263 13.01 8.90 -5.37
C PHE A 263 11.95 8.79 -4.26
N LEU A 264 11.27 7.64 -4.16
CA LEU A 264 10.27 7.41 -3.12
C LEU A 264 10.86 7.55 -1.73
N ASP A 265 12.06 7.01 -1.50
CA ASP A 265 12.74 7.09 -0.21
C ASP A 265 12.88 8.53 0.27
N ARG A 266 13.29 9.44 -0.63
CA ARG A 266 13.38 10.87 -0.33
C ARG A 266 12.01 11.55 -0.25
N ALA A 267 11.11 11.20 -1.16
CA ALA A 267 9.79 11.82 -1.29
C ALA A 267 8.92 11.61 -0.04
N PHE A 268 9.07 10.51 0.69
CA PHE A 268 8.37 10.28 1.96
C PHE A 268 8.65 11.33 3.04
N TYR A 269 9.80 12.01 2.97
CA TYR A 269 10.21 13.01 3.94
C TYR A 269 9.91 14.45 3.49
N LEU A 270 9.34 14.63 2.29
CA LEU A 270 8.97 15.96 1.80
C LEU A 270 7.60 16.35 2.38
N PRO A 271 7.46 17.56 2.96
CA PRO A 271 6.26 18.00 3.64
C PRO A 271 5.07 18.29 2.71
N SER A 272 5.30 18.56 1.42
CA SER A 272 4.23 18.98 0.51
C SER A 272 4.34 18.36 -0.89
N SER A 273 3.18 18.20 -1.54
CA SER A 273 3.08 17.73 -2.94
C SER A 273 3.79 18.67 -3.93
N THR A 274 3.86 19.96 -3.62
CA THR A 274 4.61 20.94 -4.43
C THR A 274 6.11 20.72 -4.30
N GLU A 275 6.61 20.43 -3.11
CA GLU A 275 8.02 20.09 -2.92
C GLU A 275 8.39 18.76 -3.58
N VAL A 276 7.53 17.75 -3.53
CA VAL A 276 7.72 16.49 -4.27
C VAL A 276 7.87 16.75 -5.77
N ARG A 277 7.02 17.59 -6.36
CA ARG A 277 7.12 17.98 -7.77
C ARG A 277 8.39 18.75 -8.08
N ARG A 278 8.74 19.74 -7.23
CA ARG A 278 9.96 20.52 -7.38
C ARG A 278 11.18 19.60 -7.34
N TYR A 279 11.28 18.73 -6.34
CA TYR A 279 12.36 17.77 -6.19
C TYR A 279 12.49 16.85 -7.42
N ALA A 280 11.37 16.34 -7.92
CA ALA A 280 11.35 15.53 -9.15
C ALA A 280 11.96 16.27 -10.34
N ALA A 281 11.51 17.50 -10.60
CA ALA A 281 11.88 18.28 -11.78
C ALA A 281 13.29 18.90 -11.69
N THR A 282 13.67 19.45 -10.54
CA THR A 282 14.88 20.27 -10.41
C THR A 282 16.11 19.50 -9.94
N GLU A 283 15.93 18.43 -9.17
CA GLU A 283 17.03 17.70 -8.52
C GLU A 283 17.13 16.26 -9.05
N PHE A 284 16.08 15.46 -8.82
CA PHE A 284 16.15 14.02 -9.04
C PHE A 284 16.28 13.62 -10.52
N CYS A 285 15.40 14.13 -11.39
CA CYS A 285 15.42 13.78 -12.81
C CYS A 285 16.72 14.21 -13.52
N PRO A 286 17.21 15.46 -13.32
CA PRO A 286 18.50 15.88 -13.86
C PRO A 286 19.70 15.05 -13.36
N GLU A 287 19.73 14.70 -12.07
CA GLU A 287 20.81 13.90 -11.48
C GLU A 287 20.89 12.49 -12.07
N HIS A 288 19.74 11.87 -12.33
CA HIS A 288 19.65 10.51 -12.84
C HIS A 288 19.57 10.43 -14.37
N GLY A 289 19.64 11.56 -15.07
CA GLY A 289 19.56 11.62 -16.54
C GLY A 289 18.24 11.09 -17.10
N MET A 290 17.15 11.22 -16.34
CA MET A 290 15.84 10.70 -16.71
C MET A 290 14.84 11.83 -16.94
N THR A 291 13.77 11.55 -17.70
CA THR A 291 12.69 12.52 -17.90
C THR A 291 11.62 12.38 -16.81
N GLU A 292 10.87 13.45 -16.53
CA GLU A 292 9.76 13.38 -15.58
C GLU A 292 8.67 12.38 -16.01
N ALA A 293 8.41 12.28 -17.32
CA ALA A 293 7.46 11.30 -17.87
C ALA A 293 7.93 9.85 -17.61
N GLU A 294 9.22 9.61 -17.75
CA GLU A 294 9.82 8.32 -17.42
C GLU A 294 9.74 8.01 -15.91
N LEU A 295 10.01 9.00 -15.05
CA LEU A 295 9.86 8.85 -13.61
C LEU A 295 8.41 8.49 -13.24
N ARG A 296 7.43 9.23 -13.74
CA ARG A 296 6.00 8.94 -13.51
C ARG A 296 5.62 7.53 -13.93
N ARG A 297 6.06 7.11 -15.12
CA ARG A 297 5.83 5.74 -15.61
C ARG A 297 6.41 4.70 -14.66
N ARG A 298 7.66 4.85 -14.24
CA ARG A 298 8.33 3.91 -13.32
C ARG A 298 7.64 3.88 -11.95
N LEU A 299 7.24 5.03 -11.41
CA LEU A 299 6.51 5.11 -10.14
C LEU A 299 5.14 4.42 -10.23
N ARG A 300 4.42 4.56 -11.34
CA ARG A 300 3.15 3.84 -11.57
C ARG A 300 3.34 2.32 -11.64
N HIS A 301 4.45 1.84 -12.22
CA HIS A 301 4.79 0.41 -12.18
C HIS A 301 5.03 -0.07 -10.75
N VAL A 302 5.78 0.68 -9.94
CA VAL A 302 5.99 0.37 -8.52
C VAL A 302 4.67 0.35 -7.76
N LEU A 303 3.80 1.34 -7.99
CA LEU A 303 2.47 1.40 -7.40
C LEU A 303 1.64 0.14 -7.73
N CYS A 304 1.61 -0.26 -9.00
CA CYS A 304 0.91 -1.48 -9.44
C CYS A 304 1.52 -2.74 -8.78
N ALA A 305 2.85 -2.79 -8.66
CA ALA A 305 3.54 -3.90 -8.02
C ALA A 305 3.23 -4.02 -6.52
N ILE A 306 3.19 -2.88 -5.80
CA ILE A 306 2.81 -2.81 -4.38
C ILE A 306 1.34 -3.19 -4.19
N GLN A 307 0.45 -2.71 -5.06
CA GLN A 307 -0.98 -3.04 -5.00
C GLN A 307 -1.24 -4.56 -5.07
N ARG A 308 -0.36 -5.31 -5.72
CA ARG A 308 -0.48 -6.76 -5.87
C ARG A 308 0.13 -7.55 -4.72
N LEU A 309 0.83 -6.90 -3.79
CA LEU A 309 1.23 -7.52 -2.52
C LEU A 309 0.00 -7.78 -1.64
N THR A 310 0.16 -8.54 -0.55
CA THR A 310 -0.94 -8.88 0.35
C THR A 310 -1.57 -7.59 0.90
N PRO A 311 -2.87 -7.34 0.68
CA PRO A 311 -3.44 -6.01 0.90
C PRO A 311 -3.26 -5.54 2.35
N THR A 312 -3.43 -6.39 3.35
CA THR A 312 -3.43 -5.96 4.76
C THR A 312 -2.11 -5.30 5.22
N ASN A 313 -0.96 -5.82 4.79
CA ASN A 313 0.34 -5.41 5.33
C ASN A 313 1.00 -4.28 4.53
N TYR A 314 0.56 -4.07 3.29
CA TYR A 314 1.17 -3.14 2.33
C TYR A 314 0.24 -1.99 1.91
N LEU A 315 -1.01 -1.96 2.41
CA LEU A 315 -2.00 -0.95 2.04
C LEU A 315 -1.60 0.47 2.42
N SER A 316 -1.04 0.66 3.63
CA SER A 316 -0.55 1.97 4.07
C SER A 316 0.54 2.51 3.13
N LEU A 317 1.48 1.65 2.73
CA LEU A 317 2.50 2.01 1.74
C LEU A 317 1.89 2.33 0.38
N TYR A 318 0.92 1.52 -0.07
CA TYR A 318 0.21 1.75 -1.32
C TYR A 318 -0.39 3.15 -1.37
N TYR A 319 -1.11 3.59 -0.33
CA TYR A 319 -1.73 4.92 -0.30
C TYR A 319 -0.70 6.04 -0.28
N LYS A 320 0.37 5.93 0.53
CA LYS A 320 1.41 6.96 0.51
C LYS A 320 2.12 7.06 -0.84
N VAL A 321 2.38 5.92 -1.51
CA VAL A 321 2.96 5.92 -2.86
C VAL A 321 1.97 6.48 -3.89
N LEU A 322 0.67 6.17 -3.75
CA LEU A 322 -0.38 6.73 -4.60
C LEU A 322 -0.42 8.25 -4.50
N ASP A 323 -0.30 8.82 -3.29
CA ASP A 323 -0.28 10.27 -3.07
C ASP A 323 0.93 10.92 -3.74
N ILE A 324 2.11 10.29 -3.67
CA ILE A 324 3.33 10.76 -4.35
C ILE A 324 3.15 10.68 -5.88
N VAL A 325 2.66 9.55 -6.39
CA VAL A 325 2.41 9.35 -7.84
C VAL A 325 1.42 10.40 -8.36
N THR A 326 0.34 10.64 -7.64
CA THR A 326 -0.68 11.64 -7.98
C THR A 326 -0.09 13.04 -7.94
N SER A 327 0.73 13.33 -6.93
CA SER A 327 1.43 14.62 -6.81
C SER A 327 2.33 14.90 -8.02
N VAL A 328 3.14 13.93 -8.45
CA VAL A 328 4.03 14.09 -9.62
C VAL A 328 3.24 14.13 -10.93
N SER A 329 2.07 13.49 -10.99
CA SER A 329 1.23 13.46 -12.20
C SER A 329 0.34 14.69 -12.39
N ARG A 330 0.12 15.48 -11.33
CA ARG A 330 -0.80 16.61 -11.33
C ARG A 330 -0.43 17.69 -12.36
N GLY A 331 -1.38 18.05 -13.22
CA GLY A 331 -1.20 19.04 -14.29
C GLY A 331 -0.49 18.49 -15.54
N THR A 332 -0.41 17.17 -15.69
CA THR A 332 0.14 16.50 -16.88
C THR A 332 -0.95 15.73 -17.63
N GLU A 333 -0.67 15.21 -18.83
CA GLU A 333 -1.62 14.36 -19.57
C GLU A 333 -1.99 13.07 -18.82
N ASP A 334 -1.16 12.67 -17.84
CA ASP A 334 -1.40 11.52 -16.98
C ASP A 334 -2.36 11.83 -15.81
N ASP A 335 -2.74 13.10 -15.62
CA ASP A 335 -3.68 13.57 -14.59
C ASP A 335 -5.13 13.22 -14.97
N VAL A 336 -5.37 11.93 -15.22
CA VAL A 336 -6.70 11.41 -15.50
C VAL A 336 -7.31 11.02 -14.16
N GLU A 337 -8.24 11.83 -13.67
CA GLU A 337 -9.04 11.47 -12.51
C GLU A 337 -9.81 10.17 -12.80
N GLU A 338 -9.78 9.23 -11.85
CA GLU A 338 -10.42 7.92 -12.00
C GLU A 338 -11.92 8.06 -12.32
N MET A 339 -12.57 9.10 -11.79
CA MET A 339 -13.96 9.43 -12.04
C MET A 339 -14.25 9.85 -13.48
N ASP A 340 -13.36 10.62 -14.12
CA ASP A 340 -13.53 11.09 -15.49
C ASP A 340 -13.47 9.94 -16.51
N TYR A 341 -12.70 8.89 -16.19
CA TYR A 341 -12.59 7.71 -17.05
C TYR A 341 -13.85 6.84 -16.98
N TYR A 342 -14.44 6.66 -15.79
CA TYR A 342 -15.69 5.92 -15.61
C TYR A 342 -16.91 6.66 -16.19
N ALA A 343 -16.98 7.98 -16.00
CA ALA A 343 -18.05 8.82 -16.55
C ALA A 343 -18.16 8.66 -18.07
N ARG A 344 -17.03 8.70 -18.79
CA ARG A 344 -16.98 8.49 -20.24
C ARG A 344 -17.38 7.09 -20.67
N GLY A 345 -17.00 6.07 -19.90
CA GLY A 345 -17.45 4.70 -20.15
C GLY A 345 -18.97 4.51 -19.99
N GLN A 346 -19.61 5.29 -19.12
CA GLN A 346 -21.07 5.33 -19.00
C GLN A 346 -21.72 6.05 -20.19
N GLU A 347 -21.19 7.20 -20.62
CA GLU A 347 -21.68 7.96 -21.78
C GLU A 347 -21.67 7.11 -23.07
N ASP A 348 -20.63 6.31 -23.26
CA ASP A 348 -20.48 5.42 -24.41
C ASP A 348 -21.28 4.11 -24.33
N GLY A 349 -22.03 3.91 -23.22
CA GLY A 349 -22.83 2.71 -22.94
C GLY A 349 -22.02 1.45 -22.62
N THR A 350 -20.69 1.54 -22.56
CA THR A 350 -19.77 0.40 -22.33
C THR A 350 -19.81 -0.08 -20.89
N LEU A 351 -19.94 0.87 -19.96
CA LEU A 351 -19.92 0.67 -18.51
C LEU A 351 -21.27 0.98 -17.85
N TYR A 352 -22.31 1.16 -18.66
CA TYR A 352 -23.64 1.42 -18.15
C TYR A 352 -24.22 0.13 -17.55
N PHE A 353 -24.55 0.22 -16.27
CA PHE A 353 -25.31 -0.78 -15.54
C PHE A 353 -26.25 -0.03 -14.58
N GLU A 354 -27.56 -0.11 -14.81
CA GLU A 354 -28.52 0.27 -13.77
C GLU A 354 -28.38 -0.76 -12.64
N THR A 355 -27.81 -0.34 -11.52
CA THR A 355 -28.02 -1.07 -10.27
C THR A 355 -29.51 -1.18 -10.08
N TYR A 356 -30.02 -2.41 -9.88
CA TYR A 356 -31.43 -2.67 -9.64
C TYR A 356 -32.05 -1.53 -8.83
N ASP A 357 -32.98 -0.79 -9.42
CA ASP A 357 -33.91 0.02 -8.65
C ASP A 357 -34.72 -0.99 -7.83
N LEU A 358 -34.19 -1.34 -6.66
CA LEU A 358 -34.96 -2.03 -5.66
C LEU A 358 -36.18 -1.13 -5.44
N PRO A 359 -37.40 -1.60 -5.73
CA PRO A 359 -38.57 -0.80 -5.46
C PRO A 359 -38.46 -0.36 -4.00
N ARG A 360 -38.56 0.95 -3.75
CA ARG A 360 -38.63 1.55 -2.41
C ARG A 360 -39.88 1.12 -1.63
N THR A 361 -40.37 -0.09 -1.85
CA THR A 361 -41.34 -0.75 -1.01
C THR A 361 -40.65 -1.18 0.28
N GLU A 362 -41.27 -0.82 1.40
CA GLU A 362 -40.75 -0.86 2.77
C GLU A 362 -40.32 -2.25 3.30
N ALA A 363 -40.36 -3.28 2.46
CA ALA A 363 -40.00 -4.66 2.78
C ALA A 363 -38.94 -5.22 1.80
N SER A 364 -37.84 -4.48 1.60
CA SER A 364 -36.68 -5.05 0.91
C SER A 364 -36.07 -6.14 1.80
N VAL A 365 -36.19 -7.40 1.36
CA VAL A 365 -35.52 -8.57 1.96
C VAL A 365 -34.02 -8.32 2.14
N PHE A 366 -33.41 -7.48 1.29
CA PHE A 366 -32.01 -7.09 1.37
C PHE A 366 -31.71 -6.16 2.55
N ARG A 367 -32.67 -5.32 2.95
CA ARG A 367 -32.55 -4.46 4.15
C ARG A 367 -32.68 -5.27 5.43
N ASP A 368 -33.57 -6.27 5.47
CA ASP A 368 -33.65 -7.21 6.59
C ASP A 368 -32.43 -8.14 6.67
N PHE A 369 -31.85 -8.49 5.52
CA PHE A 369 -30.61 -9.25 5.42
C PHE A 369 -29.39 -8.42 5.87
N THR A 370 -29.26 -7.18 5.41
CA THR A 370 -28.18 -6.29 5.88
C THR A 370 -28.36 -5.92 7.35
N LYS A 371 -29.60 -5.76 7.84
CA LYS A 371 -29.85 -5.50 9.26
C LYS A 371 -29.49 -6.71 10.13
N LYS A 372 -29.81 -7.93 9.69
CA LYS A 372 -29.34 -9.18 10.31
C LYS A 372 -27.82 -9.31 10.29
N ILE A 373 -27.16 -8.94 9.19
CA ILE A 373 -25.69 -8.94 9.12
C ILE A 373 -25.09 -7.85 10.02
N THR A 374 -25.68 -6.66 10.14
CA THR A 374 -25.13 -5.64 11.04
C THR A 374 -25.35 -5.96 12.53
N ASP A 375 -26.38 -6.75 12.85
CA ASP A 375 -26.70 -7.14 14.23
C ASP A 375 -25.96 -8.44 14.65
N ASP A 376 -25.75 -9.40 13.74
CA ASP A 376 -24.98 -10.63 14.01
C ASP A 376 -23.48 -10.50 13.71
N ASP A 377 -23.04 -9.50 12.93
CA ASP A 377 -21.73 -9.54 12.26
C ASP A 377 -20.86 -8.29 12.43
N ARG A 378 -20.80 -7.76 13.67
CA ARG A 378 -19.61 -6.99 14.12
C ARG A 378 -18.32 -7.84 14.15
N SER A 379 -18.37 -9.11 13.74
CA SER A 379 -17.23 -10.03 13.68
C SER A 379 -16.87 -10.56 12.28
N ALA A 380 -17.66 -10.31 11.23
CA ALA A 380 -17.32 -10.70 9.86
C ALA A 380 -17.39 -9.51 8.88
N VAL A 381 -16.40 -8.63 8.99
CA VAL A 381 -15.99 -7.84 7.82
C VAL A 381 -15.39 -8.80 6.80
N PHE A 382 -15.89 -8.72 5.57
CA PHE A 382 -15.52 -9.49 4.38
C PHE A 382 -14.02 -9.91 4.32
N ASN A 383 -13.74 -11.10 4.86
CA ASN A 383 -12.52 -11.85 4.58
C ASN A 383 -12.69 -12.56 3.23
N ILE A 384 -12.54 -11.82 2.14
CA ILE A 384 -12.26 -12.39 0.80
C ILE A 384 -10.76 -12.71 0.67
N GLY A 385 -9.97 -12.51 1.73
CA GLY A 385 -8.77 -13.31 1.99
C GLY A 385 -9.20 -14.54 2.77
N GLY A 386 -9.12 -15.73 2.17
CA GLY A 386 -9.21 -16.96 2.95
C GLY A 386 -8.26 -16.85 4.14
N LYS A 387 -8.77 -17.08 5.36
CA LYS A 387 -7.92 -17.23 6.55
C LYS A 387 -6.79 -18.16 6.16
N ARG A 388 -5.56 -17.65 6.08
CA ARG A 388 -4.38 -18.50 6.02
C ARG A 388 -4.34 -19.22 7.36
N SER A 389 -4.93 -20.41 7.41
CA SER A 389 -4.46 -21.45 8.31
C SER A 389 -3.10 -21.90 7.78
N ALA A 390 -2.10 -21.00 7.86
CA ALA A 390 -0.73 -21.43 7.83
C ALA A 390 -0.52 -22.27 9.10
N PRO A 391 0.20 -23.40 9.03
CA PRO A 391 0.70 -24.06 10.23
C PRO A 391 1.40 -23.02 11.10
N SER A 392 1.28 -23.12 12.42
CA SER A 392 1.90 -22.22 13.42
C SER A 392 3.41 -22.04 13.25
N ASP A 393 4.03 -22.85 12.41
CA ASP A 393 5.48 -22.97 12.24
C ASP A 393 5.99 -22.30 10.94
N ALA A 394 5.11 -21.67 10.15
CA ALA A 394 5.53 -20.94 8.95
C ALA A 394 6.07 -19.53 9.32
N PRO A 395 7.33 -19.17 8.98
CA PRO A 395 7.99 -17.94 9.42
C PRO A 395 7.56 -16.68 8.65
N VAL A 396 6.29 -16.59 8.23
CA VAL A 396 5.76 -15.42 7.53
C VAL A 396 5.53 -14.32 8.56
N LEU A 397 6.21 -13.19 8.40
CA LEU A 397 6.14 -12.06 9.31
C LEU A 397 4.78 -11.34 9.15
N ASP A 398 3.81 -11.70 9.98
CA ASP A 398 2.55 -10.97 10.07
C ASP A 398 2.61 -9.94 11.20
N TRP A 399 3.07 -8.71 10.90
CA TRP A 399 3.09 -7.60 11.87
C TRP A 399 1.72 -6.92 12.02
N PHE A 400 0.69 -7.41 11.33
CA PHE A 400 -0.67 -6.86 11.46
C PHE A 400 -1.34 -7.36 12.73
N HIS A 401 -1.17 -8.64 13.05
CA HIS A 401 -1.57 -9.23 14.31
C HIS A 401 -0.50 -8.94 15.36
N GLY A 402 -0.65 -7.79 16.01
CA GLY A 402 0.06 -7.50 17.25
C GLY A 402 -0.11 -8.70 18.19
N THR A 403 0.99 -9.40 18.39
CA THR A 403 1.22 -10.41 19.40
C THR A 403 0.73 -9.92 20.76
N ASP A 404 -0.47 -10.36 21.15
CA ASP A 404 -0.80 -10.60 22.56
C ASP A 404 0.07 -11.73 23.15
N ASP A 405 0.89 -12.41 22.31
CA ASP A 405 1.71 -13.58 22.65
C ASP A 405 3.20 -13.28 23.00
N PHE A 406 3.63 -12.02 23.18
CA PHE A 406 4.99 -11.76 23.71
C PHE A 406 5.13 -12.07 25.22
N GLU A 407 4.06 -12.50 25.88
CA GLU A 407 4.13 -13.06 27.23
C GLU A 407 4.43 -14.57 27.16
N LYS A 408 5.70 -14.94 26.88
CA LYS A 408 6.41 -16.17 27.36
C LYS A 408 7.61 -16.50 26.47
N GLU A 409 8.69 -15.74 26.58
CA GLU A 409 10.02 -16.34 26.49
C GLU A 409 10.89 -15.74 27.59
N ASP A 410 11.10 -16.53 28.65
CA ASP A 410 12.05 -16.26 29.72
C ASP A 410 13.46 -16.19 29.13
N GLY A 411 13.98 -14.99 28.91
CA GLY A 411 15.41 -14.81 28.61
C GLY A 411 15.84 -13.55 27.88
N ALA A 412 14.92 -12.82 27.23
CA ALA A 412 15.30 -11.56 26.57
C ALA A 412 15.31 -10.40 27.58
N THR A 413 16.50 -9.90 27.92
CA THR A 413 16.63 -8.62 28.65
C THR A 413 15.88 -7.53 27.88
N PRO A 414 14.93 -6.81 28.51
CA PRO A 414 14.27 -5.69 27.86
C PRO A 414 15.32 -4.66 27.45
N ILE A 415 15.34 -4.33 26.16
CA ILE A 415 16.15 -3.22 25.64
C ILE A 415 15.63 -1.96 26.32
N ARG A 416 16.44 -1.42 27.23
CA ARG A 416 16.18 -0.15 27.90
C ARG A 416 16.48 0.96 26.88
N ILE A 417 15.46 1.34 26.11
CA ILE A 417 15.53 2.53 25.27
C ILE A 417 15.44 3.73 26.22
N ASP A 418 16.48 4.54 26.30
CA ASP A 418 16.45 5.77 27.10
C ASP A 418 15.39 6.70 26.50
N PRO A 419 14.35 7.08 27.25
CA PRO A 419 13.30 7.96 26.74
C PRO A 419 13.84 9.34 26.31
N ASP A 420 15.02 9.73 26.81
CA ASP A 420 15.70 10.98 26.47
C ASP A 420 16.43 10.94 25.12
N THR A 421 16.64 9.76 24.51
CA THR A 421 17.26 9.65 23.16
C THR A 421 16.23 9.70 22.03
N VAL A 422 14.93 9.62 22.34
CA VAL A 422 13.82 9.62 21.37
C VAL A 422 12.95 10.88 21.48
N GLY A 423 13.35 11.85 22.31
CA GLY A 423 12.72 13.16 22.45
C GLY A 423 13.16 14.15 21.36
N GLY A 424 12.80 13.88 20.11
CA GLY A 424 13.15 14.74 18.97
C GLY A 424 12.07 14.75 17.90
N GLY A 425 10.88 15.24 18.24
CA GLY A 425 9.92 15.66 17.22
C GLY A 425 10.58 16.71 16.32
N PHE A 426 10.44 16.53 15.00
CA PHE A 426 10.86 17.48 13.97
C PHE A 426 9.98 18.73 14.04
N GLU A 427 10.22 19.59 15.04
CA GLU A 427 10.01 21.03 14.87
C GLU A 427 11.31 21.58 14.26
N SER A 428 11.22 22.29 13.14
CA SER A 428 12.38 23.05 12.64
C SER A 428 12.86 24.00 13.75
N PHE A 429 14.16 24.32 13.76
CA PHE A 429 14.72 25.25 14.75
C PHE A 429 13.93 26.57 14.81
N GLU A 430 13.44 27.02 13.65
CA GLU A 430 12.60 28.21 13.48
C GLU A 430 11.22 28.03 14.12
N VAL A 431 10.55 26.88 13.93
CA VAL A 431 9.26 26.58 14.60
C VAL A 431 9.43 26.53 16.12
N ARG A 432 10.53 25.96 16.62
CA ARG A 432 10.82 25.93 18.06
C ARG A 432 11.11 27.32 18.64
N GLN A 433 11.71 28.21 17.85
CA GLN A 433 11.91 29.62 18.22
C GLN A 433 10.58 30.39 18.24
N LEU A 434 9.74 30.18 17.21
CA LEU A 434 8.43 30.80 17.10
C LEU A 434 7.48 30.37 18.22
N ARG A 435 7.49 29.08 18.57
CA ARG A 435 6.69 28.55 19.69
C ARG A 435 7.09 29.15 21.03
N LYS A 436 8.39 29.24 21.32
CA LYS A 436 8.89 29.92 22.52
C LYS A 436 8.57 31.42 22.54
N LYS A 437 8.58 32.08 21.37
CA LYS A 437 8.19 33.49 21.23
C LYS A 437 6.69 33.66 21.47
N LEU A 438 5.87 32.75 20.98
CA LEU A 438 4.42 32.70 21.20
C LEU A 438 4.07 32.47 22.67
N GLU A 439 4.63 31.44 23.31
CA GLU A 439 4.42 31.13 24.73
C GLU A 439 4.81 32.31 25.63
N ARG A 440 5.88 33.03 25.28
CA ARG A 440 6.29 34.24 25.99
C ARG A 440 5.31 35.40 25.79
N LEU A 441 4.81 35.59 24.57
CA LEU A 441 3.84 36.64 24.27
C LEU A 441 2.47 36.36 24.91
N GLU A 442 2.05 35.09 24.98
CA GLU A 442 0.85 34.65 25.70
C GLU A 442 1.00 34.92 27.20
N ALA A 443 2.14 34.56 27.80
CA ALA A 443 2.41 34.88 29.21
C ALA A 443 2.43 36.40 29.48
N GLU A 444 3.03 37.20 28.58
CA GLU A 444 3.03 38.66 28.69
C GLU A 444 1.63 39.28 28.44
N PHE A 445 0.76 38.62 27.68
CA PHE A 445 -0.62 39.02 27.44
C PHE A 445 -1.51 38.72 28.65
N ASP A 446 -1.40 37.53 29.21
CA ASP A 446 -2.12 37.13 30.44
C ASP A 446 -1.70 38.00 31.65
N GLU A 447 -0.44 38.43 31.70
CA GLU A 447 0.04 39.36 32.73
C GLU A 447 -0.49 40.80 32.52
N LYS A 448 -0.84 41.17 31.29
CA LYS A 448 -1.34 42.51 30.90
C LYS A 448 -2.84 42.60 30.67
N GLU A 449 -3.60 41.50 30.75
CA GLU A 449 -5.07 41.54 30.73
C GLU A 449 -5.66 42.36 31.89
N GLY A 450 -4.86 42.72 32.90
CA GLY A 450 -5.21 43.72 33.91
C GLY A 450 -5.08 45.20 33.48
N SER A 451 -4.43 45.53 32.35
CA SER A 451 -4.07 46.91 31.98
C SER A 451 -4.63 47.40 30.63
N GLY A 452 -5.49 46.62 29.95
CA GLY A 452 -6.31 47.09 28.82
C GLY A 452 -5.55 47.63 27.59
N THR A 453 -4.28 47.25 27.41
CA THR A 453 -3.45 47.71 26.29
C THR A 453 -2.75 46.53 25.62
N LEU A 454 -3.06 46.31 24.33
CA LEU A 454 -2.42 45.28 23.50
C LEU A 454 -0.92 45.57 23.36
N PRO A 455 -0.03 44.58 23.58
CA PRO A 455 1.40 44.76 23.40
C PRO A 455 1.74 45.10 21.95
N SER A 456 2.51 46.19 21.73
CA SER A 456 2.95 46.65 20.41
C SER A 456 3.74 45.60 19.61
N ASP A 457 4.28 44.60 20.29
CA ASP A 457 5.09 43.54 19.70
C ASP A 457 4.26 42.38 19.14
N LEU A 458 2.98 42.26 19.53
CA LEU A 458 2.06 41.28 18.96
C LEU A 458 1.69 41.64 17.51
N GLY A 459 1.52 42.94 17.23
CA GLY A 459 1.25 43.43 15.87
C GLY A 459 2.42 43.14 14.91
N LYS A 460 3.66 43.34 15.36
CA LYS A 460 4.85 43.00 14.58
C LYS A 460 5.00 41.50 14.32
N PHE A 461 4.62 40.67 15.29
CA PHE A 461 4.67 39.21 15.15
C PHE A 461 3.63 38.68 14.14
N VAL A 462 2.43 39.27 14.10
CA VAL A 462 1.40 38.94 13.10
C VAL A 462 1.84 39.36 11.69
N ASP A 463 2.54 40.48 11.56
CA ASP A 463 3.08 40.93 10.27
C ASP A 463 4.28 40.06 9.81
N GLU A 464 5.14 39.61 10.72
CA GLU A 464 6.20 38.62 10.44
C GLU A 464 5.62 37.27 9.96
N LEU A 465 4.53 36.80 10.56
CA LEU A 465 3.85 35.56 10.16
C LEU A 465 3.28 35.63 8.73
N LYS A 466 2.74 36.79 8.34
CA LYS A 466 2.20 37.01 6.98
C LYS A 466 3.29 37.07 5.91
N GLU A 467 4.52 37.46 6.26
CA GLU A 467 5.66 37.41 5.34
C GLU A 467 6.24 36.00 5.18
N THR A 468 6.05 35.10 6.16
CA THR A 468 6.51 33.71 6.09
C THR A 468 5.53 32.74 5.41
N GLU A 469 4.26 33.10 5.21
CA GLU A 469 3.26 32.31 4.47
C GLU A 469 3.24 32.57 2.94
N GLY A 470 4.36 33.04 2.37
CA GLY A 470 4.53 33.28 0.92
C GLY A 470 4.68 32.02 0.09
#